data_AF-A0A935U3T1-F1
#
_entry.id   AF-A0A935U3T1-F1
#
_cell.length_a   1.000
_cell.length_b   1.000
_cell.length_c   1.000
_cell.angle_alpha   90.00
_cell.angle_beta   90.00
_cell.angle_gamma   90.00
#
_symmetry.space_group_name_H-M   'P 1'
#
loop_
_entity.id
_entity.type
_entity.pdbx_description
1 polymer ?
#
loop_
_entity_poly.entity_id
_entity_poly.type
_entity_poly.pdbx_seq_one_letter_code
_entity_poly.pdbx_strand_id
1 'polypeptide(L)'
;MDKAALLEQIKIQFPAVEESIPADPKYVRGGDDLWLKVSSTDLKNVSEKLKNELKFDLLNMLTAVDFIKDNKFEVIYQFVRTSAPADAVFLKLECPRSGEPVVPSLAGLYSSADWQERETYDLFGIRFEGHPNPTRILLWEGYPGWPLRKDYVHTPDRYDNGAEIGLPKAVPAAHP
;
A
#
# COMPACT_ATOMS: atom_id res chain seq x y z
N MET A 1 -14.60 9.76 17.25
CA MET A 1 -13.77 10.98 17.44
C MET A 1 -14.24 12.08 16.47
N ASP A 2 -14.02 13.37 16.77
CA ASP A 2 -14.26 14.43 15.78
C ASP A 2 -13.09 14.47 14.77
N LYS A 3 -13.38 14.12 13.51
CA LYS A 3 -12.37 14.10 12.45
C LYS A 3 -11.91 15.46 12.03
N ALA A 4 -12.78 16.47 12.08
CA ALA A 4 -12.42 17.81 11.66
C ALA A 4 -11.29 18.31 12.56
N ALA A 5 -11.44 18.09 13.87
CA ALA A 5 -10.39 18.35 14.85
C ALA A 5 -9.12 17.52 14.59
N LEU A 6 -9.23 16.23 14.25
CA LEU A 6 -8.07 15.38 13.95
C LEU A 6 -7.33 15.85 12.68
N LEU A 7 -8.07 16.18 11.62
CA LEU A 7 -7.56 16.70 10.36
C LEU A 7 -6.86 18.04 10.57
N GLU A 8 -7.46 18.95 11.33
CA GLU A 8 -6.85 20.23 11.70
C GLU A 8 -5.55 20.01 12.49
N GLN A 9 -5.55 19.10 13.47
CA GLN A 9 -4.36 18.79 14.25
C GLN A 9 -3.20 18.24 13.40
N ILE A 10 -3.51 17.44 12.38
CA ILE A 10 -2.51 16.93 11.42
C ILE A 10 -2.04 18.06 10.50
N LYS A 11 -2.95 18.87 9.97
CA LYS A 11 -2.64 19.97 9.04
C LYS A 11 -1.83 21.10 9.67
N ILE A 12 -1.95 21.34 10.97
CA ILE A 12 -1.12 22.33 11.69
C ILE A 12 0.37 22.05 11.51
N GLN A 13 0.77 20.77 11.51
CA GLN A 13 2.16 20.35 11.39
C GLN A 13 2.53 19.94 9.96
N PHE A 14 1.56 19.42 9.20
CA PHE A 14 1.74 18.94 7.84
C PHE A 14 0.74 19.61 6.89
N PRO A 15 0.98 20.87 6.48
CA PRO A 15 0.03 21.65 5.67
C PRO A 15 -0.16 21.08 4.25
N ALA A 16 0.78 20.27 3.76
CA ALA A 16 0.71 19.60 2.47
C ALA A 16 -0.23 18.37 2.46
N VAL A 17 -0.74 17.94 3.62
CA VAL A 17 -1.66 16.81 3.72
C VAL A 17 -3.06 17.25 3.31
N GLU A 18 -3.57 16.60 2.28
CA GLU A 18 -4.90 16.87 1.74
C GLU A 18 -5.88 15.79 2.18
N GLU A 19 -7.15 16.17 2.38
CA GLU A 19 -8.19 15.18 2.60
C GLU A 19 -8.52 14.48 1.27
N SER A 20 -8.49 13.16 1.26
CA SER A 20 -8.74 12.34 0.07
C SER A 20 -10.08 11.62 0.20
N ILE A 21 -11.16 12.29 -0.17
CA ILE A 21 -12.48 11.63 -0.18
C ILE A 21 -12.49 10.55 -1.29
N PRO A 22 -12.92 9.31 -1.01
CA PRO A 22 -13.09 8.30 -2.05
C PRO A 22 -14.00 8.82 -3.17
N ALA A 23 -13.64 8.51 -4.42
CA ALA A 23 -14.22 9.11 -5.63
C ALA A 23 -15.75 8.91 -5.80
N ASP A 24 -16.35 7.97 -5.07
CA ASP A 24 -17.79 7.76 -5.07
C ASP A 24 -18.31 7.45 -3.66
N PRO A 25 -19.12 8.35 -3.07
CA PRO A 25 -19.71 8.15 -1.75
C PRO A 25 -20.52 6.84 -1.61
N LYS A 26 -21.05 6.30 -2.73
CA LYS A 26 -21.86 5.07 -2.70
C LYS A 26 -21.05 3.79 -2.43
N TYR A 27 -19.73 3.84 -2.62
CA TYR A 27 -18.82 2.71 -2.39
C TYR A 27 -18.04 2.81 -1.08
N VAL A 28 -18.27 3.87 -0.29
CA VAL A 28 -17.72 4.00 1.05
C VAL A 28 -18.54 3.11 1.99
N ARG A 29 -18.11 1.85 2.13
CA ARG A 29 -18.59 0.95 3.19
C ARG A 29 -17.66 1.09 4.38
N GLY A 30 -18.15 1.70 5.45
CA GLY A 30 -17.31 2.21 6.53
C GLY A 30 -17.63 3.69 6.66
N GLY A 31 -18.70 3.97 7.40
CA GLY A 31 -19.12 5.35 7.66
C GLY A 31 -17.95 6.14 8.21
N ASP A 32 -17.95 7.43 7.93
CA ASP A 32 -17.06 8.38 8.57
C ASP A 32 -15.63 7.90 8.90
N ASP A 33 -14.87 7.41 7.93
CA ASP A 33 -13.41 7.24 8.05
C ASP A 33 -12.67 8.51 7.61
N LEU A 34 -11.46 8.79 8.15
CA LEU A 34 -10.62 9.91 7.70
C LEU A 34 -9.59 9.41 6.69
N TRP A 35 -9.61 9.99 5.49
CA TRP A 35 -8.70 9.65 4.40
C TRP A 35 -7.82 10.84 4.07
N LEU A 36 -6.50 10.61 4.04
CA LEU A 36 -5.50 11.65 3.84
C LEU A 36 -4.57 11.27 2.71
N LYS A 37 -4.32 12.20 1.78
CA LYS A 37 -3.24 12.07 0.81
C LYS A 37 -1.96 12.65 1.41
N VAL A 38 -0.90 11.85 1.39
CA VAL A 38 0.40 12.20 1.95
C VAL A 38 1.49 12.07 0.88
N SER A 39 2.52 12.89 0.99
CA SER A 39 3.73 12.77 0.17
C SER A 39 4.64 11.67 0.73
N SER A 40 5.59 11.18 -0.07
CA SER A 40 6.57 10.19 0.40
C SER A 40 7.44 10.75 1.52
N THR A 41 7.78 12.05 1.46
CA THR A 41 8.60 12.72 2.48
C THR A 41 7.88 12.86 3.82
N ASP A 42 6.56 13.04 3.80
CA ASP A 42 5.77 13.27 5.02
C ASP A 42 5.27 11.97 5.66
N LEU A 43 5.20 10.86 4.91
CA LEU A 43 4.64 9.59 5.37
C LEU A 43 5.17 9.19 6.76
N LYS A 44 6.49 9.14 6.92
CA LYS A 44 7.11 8.71 8.18
C LYS A 44 6.77 9.67 9.33
N ASN A 45 6.88 10.97 9.10
CA ASN A 45 6.62 11.99 10.12
C ASN A 45 5.14 12.00 10.57
N VAL A 46 4.22 11.86 9.62
CA VAL A 46 2.78 11.74 9.90
C VAL A 46 2.50 10.46 10.69
N SER A 47 3.08 9.32 10.27
CA SER A 47 2.95 8.04 10.97
C SER A 47 3.52 8.04 12.39
N GLU A 48 4.62 8.75 12.63
CA GLU A 48 5.21 8.96 13.96
C GLU A 48 4.26 9.76 14.87
N LYS A 49 3.68 10.85 14.35
CA LYS A 49 2.68 11.64 15.08
C LYS A 49 1.44 10.80 15.41
N LEU A 50 0.92 10.05 14.43
CA LEU A 50 -0.21 9.14 14.59
C LEU A 50 0.04 8.15 15.73
N LYS A 51 1.24 7.55 15.77
CA LYS A 51 1.60 6.59 16.82
C LYS A 51 1.77 7.23 18.19
N ASN A 52 2.62 8.25 18.27
CA ASN A 52 3.15 8.73 19.55
C ASN A 52 2.18 9.69 20.26
N GLU A 53 1.55 10.60 19.51
CA GLU A 53 0.66 11.63 20.03
C GLU A 53 -0.80 11.19 19.99
N LEU A 54 -1.24 10.67 18.83
CA LEU A 54 -2.65 10.36 18.57
C LEU A 54 -3.04 8.92 18.94
N LYS A 55 -2.07 8.09 19.36
CA LYS A 55 -2.25 6.71 19.84
C LYS A 55 -2.91 5.77 18.83
N PHE A 56 -2.62 5.98 17.54
CA PHE A 56 -2.85 4.96 16.52
C PHE A 56 -1.69 3.96 16.58
N ASP A 57 -1.86 2.96 17.43
CA ASP A 57 -0.81 2.01 17.80
C ASP A 57 -0.76 0.77 16.91
N LEU A 58 -1.78 0.56 16.06
CA LEU A 58 -1.86 -0.56 15.13
C LEU A 58 -1.91 -0.08 13.68
N LEU A 59 -0.92 -0.48 12.87
CA LEU A 59 -1.07 -0.49 11.41
C LEU A 59 -1.83 -1.78 11.06
N ASN A 60 -3.12 -1.63 10.74
CA ASN A 60 -4.03 -2.74 10.50
C ASN A 60 -3.87 -3.33 9.10
N MET A 61 -3.64 -2.46 8.11
CA MET A 61 -3.56 -2.85 6.70
C MET A 61 -2.58 -1.94 5.96
N LEU A 62 -1.83 -2.55 5.05
CA LEU A 62 -1.07 -1.88 4.01
C LEU A 62 -1.32 -2.65 2.72
N THR A 63 -1.74 -1.93 1.68
CA THR A 63 -2.01 -2.51 0.36
C THR A 63 -1.67 -1.53 -0.74
N ALA A 64 -1.70 -1.97 -2.00
CA ALA A 64 -1.50 -1.11 -3.15
C ALA A 64 -2.60 -1.31 -4.20
N VAL A 65 -2.87 -0.25 -4.96
CA VAL A 65 -3.79 -0.25 -6.10
C VAL A 65 -3.02 0.19 -7.34
N ASP A 66 -3.08 -0.62 -8.41
CA ASP A 66 -2.47 -0.31 -9.70
C ASP A 66 -3.43 0.50 -10.59
N PHE A 67 -3.15 1.80 -10.72
CA PHE A 67 -3.81 2.69 -11.66
C PHE A 67 -3.01 2.74 -12.97
N ILE A 68 -3.07 1.65 -13.73
CA ILE A 68 -2.31 1.48 -14.99
C ILE A 68 -2.51 2.62 -15.99
N LYS A 69 -3.73 3.17 -16.09
CA LYS A 69 -4.06 4.28 -17.01
C LYS A 69 -3.32 5.57 -16.66
N ASP A 70 -3.06 5.78 -15.38
CA ASP A 70 -2.40 6.97 -14.85
C ASP A 70 -0.90 6.72 -14.59
N ASN A 71 -0.41 5.52 -14.92
CA ASN A 71 0.96 5.06 -14.68
C ASN A 71 1.43 5.29 -13.23
N LYS A 72 0.56 4.99 -12.25
CA LYS A 72 0.84 5.15 -10.82
C LYS A 72 0.31 3.98 -9.99
N PHE A 73 0.98 3.72 -8.87
CA PHE A 73 0.45 2.95 -7.77
C PHE A 73 -0.10 3.91 -6.69
N GLU A 74 -1.19 3.52 -6.04
CA GLU A 74 -1.64 4.14 -4.80
C GLU A 74 -1.40 3.15 -3.66
N VAL A 75 -0.50 3.48 -2.74
CA VAL A 75 -0.24 2.69 -1.53
C VAL A 75 -1.12 3.22 -0.42
N ILE A 76 -1.88 2.34 0.21
CA ILE A 76 -2.88 2.67 1.22
C ILE A 76 -2.47 2.04 2.54
N TYR A 77 -2.39 2.87 3.58
CA TYR A 77 -2.12 2.47 4.95
C TYR A 77 -3.35 2.74 5.80
N GLN A 78 -3.77 1.78 6.62
CA GLN A 78 -4.83 1.95 7.60
C GLN A 78 -4.25 1.85 9.01
N PHE A 79 -4.40 2.93 9.76
CA PHE A 79 -4.02 3.02 11.15
C PHE A 79 -5.26 2.96 12.03
N VAL A 80 -5.20 2.19 13.11
CA VAL A 80 -6.30 2.00 14.05
C VAL A 80 -5.78 2.20 15.47
N ARG A 81 -6.65 2.72 16.34
CA ARG A 81 -6.39 2.77 17.79
C ARG A 81 -6.95 1.51 18.43
N THR A 82 -6.12 0.70 19.07
CA THR A 82 -6.58 -0.54 19.74
C THR A 82 -7.58 -0.25 20.86
N SER A 83 -7.46 0.90 21.53
CA SER A 83 -8.39 1.37 22.57
C SER A 83 -9.76 1.77 22.03
N ALA A 84 -9.87 2.08 20.74
CA ALA A 84 -11.11 2.50 20.08
C ALA A 84 -11.07 2.05 18.61
N PRO A 85 -11.33 0.76 18.32
CA PRO A 85 -11.12 0.21 16.97
C PRO A 85 -11.97 0.83 15.86
N ALA A 86 -13.02 1.57 16.22
CA ALA A 86 -13.85 2.33 15.28
C ALA A 86 -13.18 3.62 14.77
N ASP A 87 -12.10 4.08 15.42
CA ASP A 87 -11.33 5.25 14.98
C ASP A 87 -10.21 4.78 14.03
N ALA A 88 -10.47 4.86 12.72
CA ALA A 88 -9.50 4.53 11.66
C ALA A 88 -9.05 5.77 10.87
N VAL A 89 -7.77 5.80 10.51
CA VAL A 89 -7.18 6.80 9.61
C VAL A 89 -6.52 6.09 8.45
N PHE A 90 -6.84 6.53 7.24
CA PHE A 90 -6.25 6.04 6.01
C PHE A 90 -5.26 7.07 5.47
N LEU A 91 -4.03 6.65 5.21
CA LEU A 91 -3.06 7.42 4.45
C LEU A 91 -2.91 6.83 3.05
N LYS A 92 -2.99 7.68 2.03
CA LYS A 92 -2.77 7.36 0.62
C LYS A 92 -1.50 8.03 0.14
N LEU A 93 -0.63 7.23 -0.46
CA LEU A 93 0.59 7.68 -1.09
C LEU A 93 0.56 7.30 -2.58
N GLU A 94 0.80 8.28 -3.45
CA GLU A 94 1.02 7.99 -4.87
C GLU A 94 2.50 7.69 -5.13
N CYS A 95 2.77 6.60 -5.85
CA CYS A 95 4.10 6.19 -6.26
C CYS A 95 4.12 5.99 -7.79
N PRO A 96 5.15 6.44 -8.52
CA PRO A 96 5.28 6.18 -9.95
C PRO A 96 5.31 4.67 -10.23
N ARG A 97 4.55 4.22 -11.22
CA ARG A 97 4.52 2.80 -11.61
C ARG A 97 5.72 2.39 -12.46
N SER A 98 6.19 3.30 -13.31
CA SER A 98 7.34 3.07 -14.21
C SER A 98 8.67 3.12 -13.46
N GLY A 99 9.60 2.24 -13.85
CA GLY A 99 10.92 2.15 -13.22
C GLY A 99 10.89 1.27 -11.98
N GLU A 100 11.60 1.69 -10.93
CA GLU A 100 11.60 1.04 -9.63
C GLU A 100 10.71 1.84 -8.66
N PRO A 101 9.44 1.43 -8.43
CA PRO A 101 8.59 2.10 -7.44
C PRO A 101 9.18 1.90 -6.04
N VAL A 102 9.46 3.00 -5.35
CA VAL A 102 10.02 3.01 -3.98
C VAL A 102 9.17 3.89 -3.07
N VAL A 103 8.97 3.41 -1.85
CA VAL A 103 8.22 4.09 -0.77
C VAL A 103 8.99 3.94 0.54
N PRO A 104 8.95 4.90 1.50
CA PRO A 104 9.59 4.70 2.79
C PRO A 104 8.92 3.59 3.61
N SER A 105 9.74 2.75 4.26
CA SER A 105 9.27 1.71 5.18
C SER A 105 8.78 2.30 6.50
N LEU A 106 7.69 1.74 7.02
CA LEU A 106 7.16 1.95 8.36
C LEU A 106 7.47 0.77 9.29
N ALA A 107 8.20 -0.26 8.86
CA ALA A 107 8.55 -1.42 9.69
C ALA A 107 9.33 -1.06 10.97
N GLY A 108 10.14 0.00 10.93
CA GLY A 108 10.81 0.54 12.12
C GLY A 108 9.87 1.22 13.12
N LEU A 109 8.65 1.58 12.70
CA LEU A 109 7.63 2.21 13.53
C LEU A 109 6.53 1.23 13.92
N TYR A 110 6.06 0.38 12.99
CA TYR A 110 5.00 -0.59 13.21
C TYR A 110 5.49 -1.97 12.82
N SER A 111 5.55 -2.88 13.79
CA SER A 111 6.00 -4.26 13.55
C SER A 111 5.09 -5.02 12.58
N SER A 112 3.81 -4.66 12.48
CA SER A 112 2.89 -5.25 11.49
C SER A 112 3.24 -4.89 10.04
N ALA A 113 4.00 -3.80 9.81
CA ALA A 113 4.37 -3.39 8.47
C ALA A 113 5.37 -4.36 7.81
N ASP A 114 6.19 -5.10 8.57
CA ASP A 114 7.18 -6.04 8.03
C ASP A 114 6.55 -7.02 7.02
N TRP A 115 5.46 -7.68 7.40
CA TRP A 115 4.82 -8.66 6.51
C TRP A 115 4.05 -7.99 5.38
N GLN A 116 3.36 -6.88 5.65
CA GLN A 116 2.51 -6.22 4.66
C GLN A 116 3.32 -5.48 3.58
N GLU A 117 4.48 -4.91 3.95
CA GLU A 117 5.43 -4.32 3.01
C GLU A 117 6.05 -5.40 2.12
N ARG A 118 6.40 -6.56 2.68
CA ARG A 118 6.90 -7.71 1.91
C ARG A 118 5.86 -8.30 0.98
N GLU A 119 4.61 -8.44 1.42
CA GLU A 119 3.48 -8.86 0.58
C GLU A 119 3.28 -7.89 -0.60
N THR A 120 3.28 -6.59 -0.32
CA THR A 120 3.11 -5.56 -1.36
C THR A 120 4.28 -5.56 -2.35
N TYR A 121 5.51 -5.76 -1.86
CA TYR A 121 6.67 -5.96 -2.73
C TYR A 121 6.53 -7.21 -3.59
N ASP A 122 6.10 -8.33 -3.02
CA ASP A 122 6.02 -9.60 -3.74
C ASP A 122 4.92 -9.61 -4.81
N LEU A 123 3.79 -8.93 -4.55
CA LEU A 123 2.63 -8.93 -5.43
C LEU A 123 2.57 -7.76 -6.41
N PHE A 124 3.09 -6.58 -6.03
CA PHE A 124 3.08 -5.36 -6.85
C PHE A 124 4.47 -4.86 -7.23
N GLY A 125 5.54 -5.31 -6.57
CA GLY A 125 6.91 -4.89 -6.89
C GLY A 125 7.31 -3.52 -6.37
N ILE A 126 6.55 -2.98 -5.42
CA ILE A 126 6.87 -1.72 -4.73
C ILE A 126 7.91 -2.01 -3.65
N ARG A 127 9.07 -1.37 -3.72
CA ARG A 127 10.14 -1.53 -2.74
C ARG A 127 9.94 -0.56 -1.58
N PHE A 128 10.26 -1.03 -0.37
CA PHE A 128 10.18 -0.23 0.85
C PHE A 128 11.58 0.12 1.36
N GLU A 129 11.96 1.39 1.26
CA GLU A 129 13.28 1.87 1.68
C GLU A 129 13.41 1.88 3.21
N GLY A 130 14.46 1.28 3.74
CA GLY A 130 14.68 1.14 5.18
C GLY A 130 14.01 -0.08 5.81
N HIS A 131 13.40 -0.96 5.02
CA HIS A 131 12.82 -2.21 5.49
C HIS A 131 13.92 -3.19 5.97
N PRO A 132 13.79 -3.86 7.14
CA PRO A 132 14.83 -4.72 7.70
C PRO A 132 15.11 -5.99 6.87
N ASN A 133 14.08 -6.59 6.27
CA ASN A 133 14.19 -7.81 5.45
C ASN A 133 13.33 -7.75 4.16
N PRO A 134 13.79 -7.09 3.08
CA PRO A 134 13.02 -6.91 1.84
C PRO A 134 13.05 -8.18 0.95
N THR A 135 12.49 -9.28 1.45
CA THR A 135 12.42 -10.56 0.72
C THR A 135 10.96 -10.92 0.40
N ARG A 136 10.76 -11.65 -0.70
CA ARG A 136 9.45 -12.22 -1.08
C ARG A 136 8.90 -13.11 0.05
N ILE A 137 7.58 -13.25 0.14
CA ILE A 137 6.93 -13.99 1.25
C ILE A 137 5.79 -14.91 0.79
N LEU A 138 5.10 -14.59 -0.30
CA LEU A 138 3.96 -15.37 -0.83
C LEU A 138 4.34 -16.20 -2.04
N LEU A 139 5.12 -15.64 -2.97
CA LEU A 139 5.50 -16.28 -4.20
C LEU A 139 6.74 -17.14 -4.00
N TRP A 140 6.85 -18.21 -4.80
CA TRP A 140 8.03 -19.08 -4.76
C TRP A 140 9.28 -18.35 -5.29
N GLU A 141 10.45 -18.88 -4.92
CA GLU A 141 11.72 -18.35 -5.38
C GLU A 141 11.84 -18.40 -6.91
N GLY A 142 12.14 -17.26 -7.54
CA GLY A 142 12.23 -17.14 -8.99
C GLY A 142 10.90 -16.91 -9.71
N TYR A 143 9.80 -16.59 -9.01
CA TYR A 143 8.53 -16.25 -9.66
C TYR A 143 8.70 -15.08 -10.66
N PRO A 144 8.25 -15.22 -11.92
CA PRO A 144 8.40 -14.17 -12.92
C PRO A 144 7.39 -13.04 -12.67
N GLY A 145 7.89 -11.86 -12.31
CA GLY A 145 7.08 -10.63 -12.22
C GLY A 145 6.26 -10.48 -10.94
N TRP A 146 5.11 -9.81 -11.08
CA TRP A 146 4.24 -9.31 -10.00
C TRP A 146 2.75 -9.48 -10.35
N PRO A 147 2.08 -10.50 -9.81
CA PRO A 147 0.79 -10.96 -10.31
C PRO A 147 -0.38 -9.99 -10.10
N LEU A 148 -0.30 -9.03 -9.17
CA LEU A 148 -1.38 -8.06 -8.94
C LEU A 148 -1.27 -6.79 -9.79
N ARG A 149 -0.24 -6.68 -10.64
CA ARG A 149 -0.19 -5.62 -11.67
C ARG A 149 -1.19 -5.90 -12.78
N LYS A 150 -1.83 -4.86 -13.32
CA LYS A 150 -2.93 -5.00 -14.29
C LYS A 150 -2.49 -5.46 -15.67
N ASP A 151 -1.21 -5.33 -16.00
CA ASP A 151 -0.57 -5.83 -17.22
C ASP A 151 0.12 -7.19 -17.02
N TYR A 152 0.00 -7.78 -15.82
CA TYR A 152 0.56 -9.11 -15.60
C TYR A 152 -0.14 -10.14 -16.48
N VAL A 153 0.66 -10.86 -17.25
CA VAL A 153 0.20 -11.96 -18.10
C VAL A 153 0.66 -13.26 -17.45
N HIS A 154 -0.29 -14.09 -17.06
CA HIS A 154 0.00 -15.38 -16.44
C HIS A 154 0.82 -16.25 -17.40
N THR A 155 2.03 -16.61 -17.01
CA THR A 155 2.82 -17.60 -17.74
C THR A 155 2.28 -19.00 -17.49
N PRO A 156 1.88 -19.74 -18.55
CA PRO A 156 1.44 -21.13 -18.41
C PRO A 156 2.50 -21.97 -17.68
N ASP A 157 2.06 -22.86 -16.81
CA ASP A 157 2.92 -23.76 -16.06
C ASP A 157 2.57 -25.24 -16.34
N ARG A 158 3.14 -26.17 -15.56
CA ARG A 158 2.91 -27.61 -15.76
C ARG A 158 1.45 -28.03 -15.52
N TYR A 159 0.69 -27.24 -14.76
CA TYR A 159 -0.67 -27.54 -14.33
C TYR A 159 -1.72 -26.66 -15.03
N ASP A 160 -1.33 -25.46 -15.48
CA ASP A 160 -2.13 -24.58 -16.31
C ASP A 160 -1.49 -24.42 -17.70
N ASN A 161 -2.11 -25.04 -18.71
CA ASN A 161 -1.66 -24.98 -20.09
C ASN A 161 -2.04 -23.65 -20.80
N GLY A 162 -2.59 -22.67 -20.07
CA GLY A 162 -3.00 -21.37 -20.58
C GLY A 162 -4.28 -21.40 -21.40
N ALA A 163 -4.95 -22.55 -21.51
CA ALA A 163 -6.12 -22.73 -22.37
C ALA A 163 -7.38 -22.03 -21.82
N GLU A 164 -7.51 -21.90 -20.50
CA GLU A 164 -8.66 -21.22 -19.87
C GLU A 164 -8.54 -19.69 -19.90
N ILE A 165 -7.32 -19.17 -20.09
CA ILE A 165 -6.99 -17.73 -20.05
C ILE A 165 -6.73 -17.12 -21.44
N GLY A 166 -6.86 -17.91 -22.51
CA GLY A 166 -6.76 -17.41 -23.90
C GLY A 166 -5.38 -16.89 -24.30
N LEU A 167 -4.31 -17.28 -23.59
CA LEU A 167 -2.96 -16.78 -23.84
C LEU A 167 -2.23 -17.58 -24.93
N PRO A 168 -1.42 -16.93 -25.79
CA PRO A 168 -0.52 -17.63 -26.70
C PRO A 168 0.60 -18.34 -25.91
N LYS A 169 0.91 -19.58 -26.32
CA LYS A 169 1.96 -20.42 -25.74
C LYS A 169 3.35 -19.81 -25.93
N ALA A 170 3.82 -18.99 -25.01
CA ALA A 170 5.25 -18.71 -24.85
C ALA A 170 5.56 -18.30 -23.41
N VAL A 171 6.38 -19.11 -22.74
CA VAL A 171 6.95 -18.80 -21.41
C VAL A 171 8.21 -17.96 -21.65
N PRO A 172 8.33 -16.72 -21.14
CA PRO A 172 9.61 -16.01 -21.10
C PRO A 172 10.52 -16.66 -20.05
N ALA A 173 11.82 -16.71 -20.34
CA ALA A 173 12.81 -17.25 -19.42
C ALA A 173 12.88 -16.44 -18.12
N ALA A 174 13.06 -17.15 -17.00
CA ALA A 174 13.27 -16.56 -15.68
C ALA A 174 14.48 -15.60 -15.69
N HIS A 175 14.35 -14.46 -15.01
CA HIS A 175 15.45 -13.53 -14.82
C HIS A 175 16.54 -14.14 -13.92
N PRO A 176 17.82 -13.82 -14.16
CA PRO A 176 18.96 -14.32 -13.40
C PRO A 176 19.00 -13.80 -11.96
#